data_AF-A0A258CPB4-F1
#
_entry.id   AF-A0A258CPB4-F1
#
_cell.length_a   1.000
_cell.length_b   1.000
_cell.length_c   1.000
_cell.angle_alpha   90.00
_cell.angle_beta   90.00
_cell.angle_gamma   90.00
#
_symmetry.space_group_name_H-M   'P 1'
#
loop_
_entity.id
_entity.type
_entity.pdbx_description
1 polymer ?
#
loop_
_entity_poly.entity_id
_entity_poly.type
_entity_poly.pdbx_seq_one_letter_code
_entity_poly.pdbx_strand_id
1 'polypeptide(L)' 'MEKAANEGPQTVTRNGRPTAVVVSVEEWERRTTRKGTFADFLLNSPLRGSGIDLTRDDQPPRDIDL' A
#
# COMPACT_ATOMS: atom_id res chain seq x y z
N MET A 1 3.00 7.36 -26.08
CA MET A 1 3.52 7.71 -24.74
C MET A 1 2.69 8.82 -24.10
N GLU A 2 2.32 9.87 -24.83
CA GLU A 2 1.49 10.99 -24.32
C GLU A 2 0.16 10.56 -23.65
N LYS A 3 -0.53 9.56 -24.21
CA LYS A 3 -1.75 9.00 -23.57
C LYS A 3 -1.53 8.45 -22.16
N ALA A 4 -0.37 7.86 -21.88
CA ALA A 4 -0.09 7.36 -20.53
C ALA A 4 0.09 8.48 -19.51
N ALA A 5 0.48 9.67 -19.97
CA ALA A 5 0.59 10.87 -19.14
C ALA A 5 -0.77 11.55 -18.91
N ASN A 6 -1.63 11.60 -19.94
CA ASN A 6 -2.86 12.40 -19.89
C ASN A 6 -4.15 11.59 -19.64
N GLU A 7 -4.19 10.32 -20.08
CA GLU A 7 -5.38 9.47 -20.05
C GLU A 7 -5.25 8.30 -19.06
N GLY A 8 -4.04 8.04 -18.55
CA GLY A 8 -3.77 7.01 -17.54
C GLY A 8 -3.12 5.72 -18.09
N PRO A 9 -2.96 4.69 -17.25
CA PRO A 9 -2.19 3.49 -17.58
C PRO A 9 -2.66 2.77 -18.84
N GLN A 10 -1.72 2.34 -19.69
CA GLN A 10 -2.00 1.66 -20.94
C GLN A 10 -1.45 0.23 -20.93
N THR A 11 -2.30 -0.76 -21.18
CA THR A 11 -1.90 -2.17 -21.23
C THR A 11 -1.34 -2.53 -22.61
N VAL A 12 -0.14 -3.10 -22.64
CA VAL A 12 0.51 -3.64 -23.84
C VAL A 12 0.30 -5.16 -23.88
N THR A 13 -0.23 -5.65 -25.00
CA THR A 13 -0.46 -7.08 -25.22
C THR A 13 0.53 -7.65 -26.25
N ARG A 14 0.91 -8.91 -26.07
CA ARG A 14 1.64 -9.72 -27.05
C ARG A 14 0.82 -10.97 -27.34
N ASN A 15 0.47 -11.21 -28.61
CA ASN A 15 -0.40 -12.32 -29.03
C ASN A 15 -1.73 -12.38 -28.25
N GLY A 16 -2.35 -11.20 -28.02
CA GLY A 16 -3.61 -11.09 -27.28
C GLY A 16 -3.48 -11.25 -25.76
N ARG A 17 -2.27 -11.46 -25.23
CA ARG A 17 -2.02 -11.62 -23.78
C ARG A 17 -1.38 -10.37 -23.19
N PRO A 18 -1.91 -9.78 -22.11
CA PRO A 18 -1.25 -8.69 -21.40
C PRO A 18 0.17 -9.08 -21.00
N THR A 19 1.16 -8.23 -21.32
CA THR A 19 2.58 -8.50 -21.05
C THR A 19 3.27 -7.36 -20.31
N ALA A 20 2.83 -6.11 -20.52
CA ALA A 20 3.36 -4.94 -19.82
C ALA A 20 2.28 -3.86 -19.66
N VAL A 21 2.54 -2.90 -18.78
CA VAL A 21 1.71 -1.70 -18.63
C VAL A 21 2.63 -0.48 -18.70
N VAL A 22 2.26 0.50 -19.52
CA VAL A 22 2.92 1.81 -19.60
C VAL A 22 2.19 2.78 -18.68
N VAL A 23 2.94 3.46 -17.82
CA VAL A 23 2.45 4.50 -16.90
C VAL A 23 3.32 5.75 -17.04
N SER A 24 2.82 6.90 -16.61
CA SER A 24 3.65 8.11 -16.50
C SER A 24 4.75 7.92 -15.45
N VAL A 25 5.85 8.66 -15.61
CA VAL A 25 6.98 8.61 -14.66
C VAL A 25 6.52 9.04 -13.27
N GLU A 26 5.74 10.11 -13.18
CA GLU A 26 5.19 10.61 -11.91
C GLU A 26 4.28 9.56 -11.21
N GLU A 27 3.43 8.87 -11.98
CA GLU A 27 2.58 7.77 -11.47
C GLU A 27 3.44 6.62 -10.92
N TRP A 28 4.48 6.25 -11.67
CA TRP A 28 5.41 5.21 -11.26
C TRP A 28 6.17 5.59 -10.00
N GLU A 29 6.74 6.78 -9.95
CA GLU A 29 7.47 7.30 -8.78
C GLU A 29 6.55 7.35 -7.57
N ARG A 30 5.33 7.87 -7.70
CA ARG A 30 4.37 7.92 -6.58
C ARG A 30 4.05 6.53 -6.02
N ARG A 31 3.88 5.52 -6.89
CA ARG A 31 3.53 4.14 -6.49
C ARG A 31 4.72 3.36 -5.93
N THR A 32 5.93 3.64 -6.41
CA THR A 32 7.15 2.89 -6.03
C THR A 32 7.98 3.59 -4.97
N THR A 33 7.74 4.87 -4.72
CA THR A 33 8.42 5.60 -3.65
C THR A 33 8.07 4.97 -2.30
N ARG A 34 9.08 4.41 -1.65
CA ARG A 34 8.97 3.88 -0.29
C ARG A 34 8.77 5.05 0.68
N LYS A 35 7.60 5.11 1.32
CA LYS A 35 7.32 6.08 2.38
C LYS A 35 7.71 5.51 3.74
N GLY A 36 8.98 5.71 4.11
CA GLY A 36 9.52 5.31 5.41
C GLY A 36 9.42 3.81 5.70
N THR A 37 9.49 3.46 6.98
CA THR A 37 9.28 2.10 7.48
C THR A 37 7.96 1.99 8.25
N PHE A 38 7.48 0.77 8.45
CA PHE A 38 6.33 0.54 9.33
C PHE A 38 6.61 0.99 10.78
N ALA A 39 7.86 0.88 11.24
CA ALA A 39 8.28 1.40 12.53
C ALA A 39 8.10 2.93 12.60
N ASP A 40 8.52 3.66 11.56
CA ASP A 40 8.35 5.12 11.49
C ASP A 40 6.86 5.52 11.50
N PHE A 41 6.01 4.75 10.81
CA PHE A 41 4.57 4.96 10.83
C PHE A 41 3.99 4.81 12.24
N LEU A 42 4.34 3.73 12.94
CA LEU A 42 3.87 3.50 14.31
C LEU A 42 4.40 4.54 15.29
N LEU A 43 5.64 5.00 15.12
CA LEU A 43 6.24 6.05 15.94
C LEU A 43 5.59 7.43 15.71
N ASN A 44 5.11 7.72 14.50
CA ASN A 44 4.39 8.96 14.20
C ASN A 44 2.87 8.85 14.39
N SER A 45 2.38 7.73 14.91
CA SER A 45 0.96 7.51 15.15
C SER A 45 0.42 8.42 16.27
N PRO A 46 -0.81 8.92 16.17
CA PRO A 46 -1.49 9.61 17.28
C PRO A 46 -1.71 8.70 18.51
N LEU A 47 -1.54 7.39 18.36
CA LEU A 47 -1.59 6.43 19.46
C LEU A 47 -0.31 6.42 20.29
N ARG A 48 0.78 7.04 19.83
CA ARG A 48 2.01 7.11 20.61
C ARG A 48 1.79 7.94 21.87
N GLY A 49 1.98 7.32 23.03
CA GLY A 49 1.79 7.98 24.32
C GLY A 49 0.31 8.24 24.67
N SER A 50 -0.63 7.58 24.00
CA SER A 50 -2.06 7.69 24.30
C SER A 50 -2.48 7.06 25.64
N GLY A 51 -1.59 6.33 26.30
CA GLY A 51 -1.89 5.58 27.52
C GLY A 51 -2.63 4.26 27.28
N ILE A 52 -2.71 3.78 26.04
CA ILE A 52 -3.22 2.44 25.73
C ILE A 52 -2.35 1.40 26.44
N ASP A 53 -3.00 0.47 27.13
CA ASP A 53 -2.34 -0.70 27.69
C ASP A 53 -1.95 -1.67 26.56
N LEU A 54 -0.65 -1.90 26.43
CA LEU A 54 -0.06 -2.80 25.44
C LEU A 54 0.35 -4.15 26.04
N THR A 55 0.00 -4.40 27.30
CA THR A 55 0.18 -5.71 27.91
C THR A 55 -0.62 -6.75 27.14
N ARG A 56 -0.09 -7.97 27.12
CA ARG A 56 -0.78 -9.09 26.50
C ARG A 56 -2.03 -9.41 27.32
N ASP A 57 -3.17 -9.43 26.65
CA ASP A 57 -4.39 -9.99 27.22
C ASP A 57 -4.27 -11.52 27.23
N ASP A 58 -4.33 -12.10 28.43
CA ASP A 58 -4.28 -13.55 28.65
C ASP A 58 -5.67 -14.21 28.63
N GLN A 59 -6.73 -13.46 28.27
CA GLN A 59 -8.05 -14.05 28.06
C GLN A 59 -8.03 -15.07 26.90
N PRO A 60 -8.85 -16.14 27.01
CA PRO A 60 -9.04 -17.07 25.91
C PRO A 60 -9.60 -16.33 24.67
N PRO A 61 -9.30 -16.82 23.45
CA PRO A 61 -9.88 -16.28 22.23
C PRO A 61 -11.41 -16.22 22.31
N ARG A 62 -11.99 -15.20 21.70
CA ARG A 62 -13.45 -15.10 21.60
C ARG A 62 -13.97 -16.22 20.72
N ASP A 63 -15.09 -16.81 21.13
CA ASP A 63 -15.85 -17.69 20.26
C ASP A 63 -16.38 -16.88 19.07
N ILE A 64 -15.98 -17.26 17.85
CA ILE A 64 -16.40 -16.62 16.60
C ILE A 64 -16.88 -17.69 15.63
N ASP A 65 -18.02 -17.44 14.99
CA ASP A 65 -18.52 -18.27 13.89
C ASP A 65 -17.92 -17.74 12.57
N LEU A 66 -17.33 -18.63 11.76
CA LEU A 66 -16.59 -18.30 10.52
C LEU A 66 -17.34 -18.70 9.26
#